data_AF-A0A6F8XA70-F1
#
_entry.id   AF-A0A6F8XA70-F1
#
_cell.length_a   1.000
_cell.length_b   1.000
_cell.length_c   1.000
_cell.angle_alpha   90.00
_cell.angle_beta   90.00
_cell.angle_gamma   90.00
#
_symmetry.space_group_name_H-M   'P 1'
#
loop_
_entity.id
_entity.type
_entity.pdbx_description
1 polymer ?
#
loop_
_entity_poly.entity_id
_entity_poly.type
_entity_poly.pdbx_seq_one_letter_code
_entity_poly.pdbx_strand_id
1 'polypeptide(L)'
;MLYLPEVRYTELGFTEFTQTLILASCCALLIYIRQVLKIWPTVTLLLLAFVSASLVREQDYFLDYYVADNTWKFVVALIVLPSLAWVIIHRQRFLDEFRYYSNTFSFGLFAAGVLVTYIFSRLYGRQDFWRAVLEESYIRDFKDIAEEAIELLGYSLILFATIELLFLARRIHRARQTP
;
A
#
# COMPACT_ATOMS: atom_id res chain seq x y z
N MET A 1 35.15 -12.31 -5.39
CA MET A 1 33.92 -11.50 -5.38
C MET A 1 33.85 -10.82 -4.03
N LEU A 2 34.07 -9.50 -3.98
CA LEU A 2 34.00 -8.72 -2.74
C LEU A 2 32.54 -8.68 -2.27
N TYR A 3 32.24 -9.41 -1.20
CA TYR A 3 31.05 -9.17 -0.38
C TYR A 3 31.29 -7.85 0.36
N LEU A 4 30.68 -6.76 -0.11
CA LEU A 4 30.68 -5.46 0.56
C LEU A 4 29.40 -5.32 1.39
N PRO A 5 29.43 -5.61 2.70
CA PRO A 5 28.25 -5.51 3.56
C PRO A 5 27.66 -4.09 3.62
N GLU A 6 28.46 -3.03 3.39
CA GLU A 6 27.99 -1.64 3.44
C GLU A 6 27.05 -1.24 2.29
N VAL A 7 27.27 -1.77 1.08
CA VAL A 7 26.38 -1.52 -0.07
C VAL A 7 25.02 -2.18 0.18
N ARG A 8 25.01 -3.33 0.85
CA ARG A 8 23.81 -4.13 1.11
C ARG A 8 22.83 -3.49 2.10
N TYR A 9 23.32 -2.90 3.20
CA TYR A 9 22.45 -2.14 4.11
C TYR A 9 21.87 -0.88 3.44
N THR A 10 22.60 -0.34 2.46
CA THR A 10 22.17 0.84 1.71
C THR A 10 21.07 0.49 0.71
N GLU A 11 21.14 -0.68 0.06
CA GLU A 11 20.12 -1.14 -0.91
C GLU A 11 18.77 -1.47 -0.25
N LEU A 12 18.77 -2.21 0.87
CA LEU A 12 17.54 -2.52 1.60
C LEU A 12 16.90 -1.21 2.15
N GLY A 13 17.72 -0.33 2.75
CA GLY A 13 17.24 0.97 3.23
C GLY A 13 16.74 1.91 2.13
N PHE A 14 17.30 1.83 0.91
CA PHE A 14 16.80 2.59 -0.24
C PHE A 14 15.44 2.08 -0.73
N THR A 15 15.26 0.76 -0.73
CA THR A 15 13.99 0.13 -1.12
C THR A 15 12.89 0.47 -0.12
N GLU A 16 13.13 0.30 1.18
CA GLU A 16 12.23 0.72 2.27
C GLU A 16 11.85 2.20 2.18
N PHE A 17 12.84 3.08 1.94
CA PHE A 17 12.60 4.51 1.74
C PHE A 17 11.70 4.79 0.54
N THR A 18 11.92 4.10 -0.58
CA THR A 18 11.12 4.24 -1.80
C THR A 18 9.70 3.76 -1.58
N GLN A 19 9.50 2.61 -0.93
CA GLN A 19 8.18 2.09 -0.56
C GLN A 19 7.42 3.08 0.34
N THR A 20 8.12 3.65 1.34
CA THR A 20 7.59 4.68 2.23
C THR A 20 7.13 5.91 1.45
N LEU A 21 7.97 6.41 0.53
CA LEU A 21 7.65 7.57 -0.30
C LEU A 21 6.44 7.31 -1.21
N ILE A 22 6.34 6.12 -1.78
CA ILE A 22 5.21 5.69 -2.61
C ILE A 22 3.92 5.69 -1.79
N LEU A 23 3.92 5.06 -0.62
CA LEU A 23 2.75 4.96 0.25
C LEU A 23 2.33 6.32 0.80
N ALA A 24 3.28 7.17 1.20
CA ALA A 24 3.02 8.54 1.62
C ALA A 24 2.40 9.38 0.49
N SER A 25 2.90 9.24 -0.74
CA SER A 25 2.32 9.89 -1.93
C SER A 25 0.88 9.42 -2.17
N CYS A 26 0.62 8.12 -2.08
CA CYS A 26 -0.73 7.57 -2.19
C CYS A 26 -1.68 8.17 -1.14
N CYS A 27 -1.24 8.28 0.11
CA CYS A 27 -2.02 8.91 1.18
C CYS A 27 -2.36 10.37 0.85
N ALA A 28 -1.36 11.16 0.42
CA ALA A 28 -1.56 12.57 0.05
C ALA A 28 -2.56 12.72 -1.10
N LEU A 29 -2.44 11.88 -2.13
CA LEU A 29 -3.37 11.86 -3.26
C LEU A 29 -4.79 11.49 -2.83
N LEU A 30 -4.97 10.46 -2.01
CA LEU A 30 -6.28 10.04 -1.52
C LEU A 30 -6.93 11.10 -0.63
N ILE A 31 -6.15 11.77 0.23
CA ILE A 31 -6.61 12.92 1.02
C ILE A 31 -7.08 14.04 0.09
N TYR A 32 -6.31 14.38 -0.93
CA TYR A 32 -6.68 15.41 -1.90
C TYR A 32 -7.99 15.07 -2.64
N ILE A 33 -8.13 13.83 -3.14
CA ILE A 33 -9.35 13.37 -3.83
C ILE A 33 -10.56 13.47 -2.90
N ARG A 34 -10.40 13.02 -1.65
CA ARG A 34 -11.48 13.02 -0.66
C ARG A 34 -11.88 14.42 -0.21
N GLN A 35 -10.93 15.28 0.13
CA GLN A 35 -11.20 16.58 0.77
C GLN A 35 -11.45 17.69 -0.24
N VAL A 36 -10.70 17.72 -1.35
CA VAL A 36 -10.78 18.78 -2.36
C VAL A 36 -11.79 18.43 -3.45
N LEU A 37 -11.63 17.26 -4.09
CA LEU A 37 -12.52 16.88 -5.20
C LEU A 37 -13.87 16.32 -4.71
N LYS A 38 -13.92 15.82 -3.46
CA LYS A 38 -15.10 15.24 -2.80
C LYS A 38 -15.75 14.12 -3.64
N ILE A 39 -14.91 13.33 -4.30
CA ILE A 39 -15.34 12.17 -5.09
C ILE A 39 -15.26 10.91 -4.23
N TRP A 40 -16.37 10.18 -4.17
CA TRP A 40 -16.50 8.89 -3.47
C TRP A 40 -15.83 8.86 -2.07
N PRO A 41 -16.26 9.73 -1.14
CA PRO A 41 -15.60 9.92 0.15
C PRO A 41 -15.57 8.69 1.07
N THR A 42 -16.46 7.71 0.89
CA THR A 42 -16.46 6.49 1.70
C THR A 42 -15.49 5.44 1.13
N VAL A 43 -15.44 5.31 -0.21
CA VAL A 43 -14.44 4.46 -0.88
C VAL A 43 -13.03 5.00 -0.66
N THR A 44 -12.82 6.29 -0.90
CA THR A 44 -11.50 6.93 -0.72
C THR A 44 -11.03 6.91 0.73
N LEU A 45 -11.95 6.95 1.71
CA LEU A 45 -11.60 6.76 3.13
C LEU A 45 -11.11 5.34 3.40
N LEU A 46 -11.77 4.31 2.86
CA LEU A 46 -11.34 2.93 3.05
C LEU A 46 -9.97 2.66 2.40
N LEU A 47 -9.77 3.16 1.17
CA LEU A 47 -8.47 3.07 0.49
C LEU A 47 -7.38 3.81 1.28
N LEU A 48 -7.69 5.02 1.79
CA LEU A 48 -6.75 5.79 2.62
C LEU A 48 -6.39 5.02 3.89
N ALA A 49 -7.38 4.48 4.61
CA ALA A 49 -7.14 3.71 5.83
C ALA A 49 -6.24 2.49 5.55
N PHE A 50 -6.47 1.79 4.44
CA PHE A 50 -5.66 0.66 4.01
C PHE A 50 -4.21 1.06 3.70
N VAL A 51 -4.01 2.08 2.84
CA VAL A 51 -2.67 2.54 2.44
C VAL A 51 -1.93 3.15 3.64
N SER A 52 -2.61 3.90 4.51
CA SER A 52 -2.02 4.43 5.74
C SER A 52 -1.64 3.33 6.72
N ALA A 53 -2.43 2.26 6.85
CA ALA A 53 -2.05 1.10 7.65
C ALA A 53 -0.82 0.38 7.08
N SER A 54 -0.73 0.30 5.74
CA SER A 54 0.43 -0.25 5.04
C SER A 54 1.68 0.60 5.30
N LEU A 55 1.54 1.93 5.24
CA LEU A 55 2.62 2.87 5.55
C LEU A 55 3.12 2.71 6.99
N VAL A 56 2.20 2.59 7.95
CA VAL A 56 2.57 2.37 9.36
C VAL A 56 3.29 1.03 9.53
N ARG A 57 2.87 -0.01 8.80
CA ARG A 57 3.54 -1.31 8.80
C ARG A 57 4.98 -1.21 8.28
N GLU A 58 5.22 -0.48 7.20
CA GLU A 58 6.59 -0.28 6.69
C GLU A 58 7.48 0.54 7.63
N GLN A 59 6.88 1.24 8.60
CA GLN A 59 7.64 2.00 9.62
C GLN A 59 7.68 1.27 10.96
N ASP A 60 7.31 -0.02 11.01
CA ASP A 60 7.23 -0.78 12.26
C ASP A 60 8.56 -0.80 13.01
N TYR A 61 9.68 -1.01 12.32
CA TYR A 61 11.03 -0.98 12.89
C TYR A 61 11.32 0.36 13.55
N PHE A 62 10.97 1.48 12.91
CA PHE A 62 11.18 2.82 13.44
C PHE A 62 10.29 3.07 14.67
N LEU A 63 9.04 2.62 14.63
CA LEU A 63 8.09 2.79 15.73
C LEU A 63 8.48 1.97 16.97
N ASP A 64 8.91 0.73 16.76
CA ASP A 64 9.35 -0.14 17.84
C ASP A 64 10.68 0.36 18.45
N TYR A 65 11.59 0.90 17.62
CA TYR A 65 12.86 1.46 18.09
C TYR A 65 12.71 2.76 18.89
N TYR A 66 11.88 3.72 18.43
CA TYR A 66 11.78 5.05 19.04
C TYR A 66 10.66 5.21 20.08
N VAL A 67 9.62 4.38 20.03
CA VAL A 67 8.43 4.55 20.88
C VAL A 67 8.30 3.43 21.90
N ALA A 68 7.97 2.22 21.45
CA ALA A 68 7.84 1.01 22.27
C ALA A 68 7.48 -0.19 21.39
N ASP A 69 7.84 -1.40 21.83
CA ASP A 69 7.48 -2.65 21.16
C ASP A 69 5.99 -2.73 20.82
N ASN A 70 5.67 -3.09 19.58
CA ASN A 70 4.32 -3.27 19.05
C ASN A 70 3.46 -1.99 18.96
N THR A 71 4.06 -0.80 19.04
CA THR A 71 3.31 0.48 18.94
C THR A 71 2.55 0.58 17.62
N TRP A 72 3.14 0.08 16.54
CA TRP A 72 2.54 0.10 15.20
C TRP A 72 1.14 -0.53 15.16
N LYS A 73 0.87 -1.58 15.97
CA LYS A 73 -0.44 -2.24 16.03
C LYS A 73 -1.53 -1.29 16.53
N PHE A 74 -1.21 -0.49 17.55
CA PHE A 74 -2.15 0.49 18.10
C PHE A 74 -2.41 1.63 17.12
N VAL A 75 -1.38 2.11 16.43
CA VAL A 75 -1.52 3.15 15.39
C VAL A 75 -2.39 2.65 14.24
N VAL A 76 -2.14 1.42 13.74
CA VAL A 76 -2.99 0.80 12.71
C VAL A 76 -4.44 0.67 13.19
N ALA A 77 -4.67 0.20 14.43
CA ALA A 77 -6.01 0.07 14.99
C ALA A 77 -6.73 1.42 15.08
N LEU A 78 -6.02 2.48 15.48
CA LEU A 78 -6.55 3.83 15.58
C LEU A 78 -6.95 4.42 14.21
N ILE A 79 -6.30 3.99 13.13
CA ILE A 79 -6.66 4.40 11.76
C ILE A 79 -7.82 3.56 11.22
N VAL A 80 -7.72 2.24 11.36
CA VAL A 80 -8.62 1.28 10.69
C VAL A 80 -9.98 1.22 11.38
N LEU A 81 -10.03 1.15 12.71
CA LEU A 81 -11.31 0.96 13.42
C LEU A 81 -12.29 2.13 13.22
N PRO A 82 -11.90 3.40 13.35
CA PRO A 82 -12.81 4.52 13.11
C PRO A 82 -13.22 4.63 11.63
N SER A 83 -12.28 4.38 10.71
CA SER A 83 -12.56 4.41 9.26
C SER A 83 -13.57 3.34 8.89
N LEU A 84 -13.40 2.13 9.42
CA LEU A 84 -14.30 1.01 9.18
C LEU A 84 -15.68 1.27 9.81
N ALA A 85 -15.73 1.74 11.05
CA ALA A 85 -16.98 2.12 11.71
C ALA A 85 -17.75 3.15 10.88
N TRP A 86 -17.07 4.19 10.37
CA TRP A 86 -17.69 5.19 9.52
C TRP A 86 -18.29 4.61 8.23
N VAL A 87 -17.54 3.72 7.55
CA VAL A 87 -17.99 3.05 6.32
C VAL A 87 -19.17 2.11 6.60
N ILE A 88 -19.17 1.38 7.72
CA ILE A 88 -20.27 0.50 8.13
C ILE A 88 -21.56 1.30 8.41
N ILE A 89 -21.44 2.43 9.11
CA ILE A 89 -22.57 3.33 9.38
C ILE A 89 -23.15 3.85 8.06
N HIS A 90 -22.30 4.21 7.11
CA HIS A 90 -22.70 4.74 5.79
C HIS A 90 -22.68 3.68 4.68
N ARG A 91 -22.96 2.41 5.01
CA ARG A 91 -22.81 1.27 4.08
C ARG A 91 -23.56 1.44 2.75
N GLN A 92 -24.74 2.05 2.74
CA GLN A 92 -25.53 2.24 1.52
C GLN A 92 -24.78 3.16 0.54
N ARG A 93 -24.28 4.29 1.05
CA ARG A 93 -23.44 5.21 0.28
C ARG A 93 -22.17 4.54 -0.21
N PHE A 94 -21.53 3.74 0.63
CA PHE A 94 -20.35 2.97 0.23
C PHE A 94 -20.66 2.01 -0.91
N LEU A 95 -21.74 1.22 -0.81
CA LEU A 95 -22.11 0.27 -1.87
C LEU A 95 -22.38 0.98 -3.18
N ASP A 96 -23.04 2.14 -3.16
CA ASP A 96 -23.29 2.93 -4.37
C ASP A 96 -21.98 3.47 -4.98
N GLU A 97 -21.11 4.07 -4.16
CA GLU A 97 -19.79 4.55 -4.61
C GLU A 97 -18.92 3.40 -5.14
N PHE A 98 -18.95 2.25 -4.47
CA PHE A 98 -18.15 1.07 -4.81
C PHE A 98 -18.62 0.41 -6.11
N ARG A 99 -19.91 0.43 -6.43
CA ARG A 99 -20.42 -0.06 -7.72
C ARG A 99 -19.80 0.70 -8.90
N TYR A 100 -19.61 2.01 -8.77
CA TYR A 100 -18.93 2.79 -9.80
C TYR A 100 -17.43 2.51 -9.80
N TYR A 101 -16.80 2.52 -8.63
CA TYR A 101 -15.34 2.35 -8.52
C TYR A 101 -14.87 0.96 -8.99
N SER A 102 -15.59 -0.11 -8.67
CA SER A 102 -15.24 -1.50 -9.03
C SER A 102 -15.18 -1.74 -10.54
N ASN A 103 -15.88 -0.94 -11.34
CA ASN A 103 -15.86 -1.02 -12.80
C ASN A 103 -14.79 -0.11 -13.44
N THR A 104 -13.81 0.37 -12.64
CA THR A 104 -12.73 1.25 -13.14
C THR A 104 -11.43 0.49 -13.30
N PHE A 105 -10.59 0.96 -14.23
CA PHE A 105 -9.23 0.47 -14.38
C PHE A 105 -8.40 0.68 -13.11
N SER A 106 -8.61 1.80 -12.42
CA SER A 106 -8.00 2.10 -11.12
C SER A 106 -8.25 0.99 -10.09
N PHE A 107 -9.48 0.48 -9.98
CA PHE A 107 -9.78 -0.62 -9.06
C PHE A 107 -9.02 -1.90 -9.42
N GLY A 108 -8.96 -2.26 -10.71
CA GLY A 108 -8.21 -3.43 -11.17
C GLY A 108 -6.71 -3.34 -10.81
N LEU A 109 -6.09 -2.19 -11.05
CA LEU A 109 -4.70 -1.94 -10.65
C LEU A 109 -4.50 -1.99 -9.14
N PHE A 110 -5.42 -1.39 -8.37
CA PHE A 110 -5.32 -1.38 -6.91
C PHE A 110 -5.40 -2.80 -6.36
N ALA A 111 -6.38 -3.58 -6.82
CA ALA A 111 -6.56 -4.98 -6.43
C ALA A 111 -5.35 -5.82 -6.81
N ALA A 112 -4.79 -5.63 -8.02
CA ALA A 112 -3.57 -6.31 -8.43
C ALA A 112 -2.39 -5.95 -7.51
N GLY A 113 -2.20 -4.68 -7.18
CA GLY A 113 -1.17 -4.25 -6.24
C GLY A 113 -1.33 -4.87 -4.86
N VAL A 114 -2.55 -4.92 -4.32
CA VAL A 114 -2.85 -5.61 -3.04
C VAL A 114 -2.51 -7.11 -3.12
N LEU A 115 -2.91 -7.80 -4.20
CA LEU A 115 -2.60 -9.21 -4.38
C LEU A 115 -1.09 -9.45 -4.45
N VAL A 116 -0.36 -8.60 -5.19
CA VAL A 116 1.09 -8.68 -5.32
C VAL A 116 1.77 -8.47 -3.97
N THR A 117 1.44 -7.41 -3.24
CA THR A 117 2.05 -7.11 -1.94
C THR A 117 1.70 -8.13 -0.86
N TYR A 118 0.45 -8.56 -0.73
CA TYR A 118 0.04 -9.34 0.45
C TYR A 118 -0.03 -10.85 0.23
N ILE A 119 -0.17 -11.30 -1.02
CA ILE A 119 -0.23 -12.72 -1.36
C ILE A 119 1.08 -13.16 -1.99
N PHE A 120 1.49 -12.53 -3.10
CA PHE A 120 2.67 -12.98 -3.84
C PHE A 120 3.96 -12.70 -3.07
N SER A 121 4.11 -11.52 -2.47
CA SER A 121 5.30 -11.26 -1.64
C SER A 121 5.47 -12.32 -0.56
N ARG A 122 4.37 -12.70 0.11
CA ARG A 122 4.41 -13.73 1.17
C ARG A 122 4.74 -15.13 0.67
N LEU A 123 4.47 -15.45 -0.59
CA LEU A 123 4.94 -16.69 -1.20
C LEU A 123 6.45 -16.64 -1.44
N TYR A 124 6.95 -15.49 -1.91
CA TYR A 124 8.38 -15.23 -2.11
C TYR A 124 9.16 -15.11 -0.80
N GLY A 125 8.52 -14.66 0.29
CA GLY A 125 9.10 -14.60 1.64
C GLY A 125 9.23 -15.95 2.35
N ARG A 126 8.86 -17.08 1.72
CA ARG A 126 8.98 -18.41 2.33
C ARG A 126 10.40 -18.95 2.15
N GLN A 127 11.08 -19.18 3.27
CA GLN A 127 12.43 -19.75 3.25
C GLN A 127 12.48 -21.15 2.62
N ASP A 128 11.47 -21.98 2.87
CA ASP A 128 11.42 -23.35 2.33
C ASP A 128 11.32 -23.38 0.80
N PHE A 129 10.64 -22.40 0.20
CA PHE A 129 10.55 -22.27 -1.25
C PHE A 129 11.94 -22.07 -1.87
N TRP A 130 12.72 -21.14 -1.34
CA TRP A 130 14.07 -20.86 -1.87
C TRP A 130 15.07 -21.95 -1.54
N ARG A 131 14.96 -22.62 -0.38
CA ARG A 131 15.79 -23.79 -0.08
C ARG A 131 15.51 -24.95 -1.05
N ALA A 132 14.25 -25.14 -1.45
CA ALA A 132 13.90 -26.16 -2.43
C ALA A 132 14.36 -25.80 -3.87
N VAL A 133 14.41 -24.51 -4.21
CA VAL A 133 14.81 -24.04 -5.55
C VAL A 133 16.33 -23.93 -5.70
N LEU A 134 17.03 -23.44 -4.67
CA LEU A 134 18.47 -23.14 -4.71
C LEU A 134 19.33 -24.26 -4.10
N GLU A 135 18.73 -25.18 -3.34
CA GLU A 135 19.39 -26.31 -2.69
C GLU A 135 20.69 -25.90 -1.97
N GLU A 136 21.84 -26.47 -2.38
CA GLU A 136 23.16 -26.19 -1.80
C GLU A 136 23.67 -24.76 -2.04
N SER A 137 23.06 -24.04 -2.99
CA SER A 137 23.39 -22.64 -3.32
C SER A 137 22.50 -21.61 -2.59
N TYR A 138 21.73 -22.05 -1.58
CA TYR A 138 20.86 -21.15 -0.84
C TYR A 138 21.63 -20.08 -0.05
N ILE A 139 21.39 -18.83 -0.41
CA ILE A 139 21.86 -17.65 0.31
C ILE A 139 20.64 -16.93 0.88
N ARG A 140 20.63 -16.67 2.19
CA ARG A 140 19.46 -16.11 2.90
C ARG A 140 18.96 -14.80 2.28
N ASP A 141 19.89 -13.97 1.83
CA ASP A 141 19.62 -12.63 1.30
C ASP A 141 18.79 -12.63 0.02
N PHE A 142 18.81 -13.73 -0.75
CA PHE A 142 18.01 -13.81 -1.97
C PHE A 142 16.51 -13.75 -1.64
N LYS A 143 16.11 -14.34 -0.51
CA LYS A 143 14.72 -14.31 -0.05
C LYS A 143 14.28 -12.88 0.23
N ASP A 144 15.09 -12.15 1.00
CA ASP A 144 14.75 -10.80 1.48
C ASP A 144 14.67 -9.82 0.31
N ILE A 145 15.65 -9.85 -0.62
CA ILE A 145 15.63 -9.02 -1.84
C ILE A 145 14.42 -9.34 -2.72
N ALA A 146 14.09 -10.63 -2.88
CA ALA A 146 12.96 -11.03 -3.71
C ALA A 146 11.62 -10.63 -3.08
N GLU A 147 11.49 -10.71 -1.75
CA GLU A 147 10.32 -10.24 -0.99
C GLU A 147 10.14 -8.72 -1.17
N GLU A 148 11.18 -7.93 -0.90
CA GLU A 148 11.17 -6.47 -1.03
C GLU A 148 10.88 -5.98 -2.46
N ALA A 149 11.43 -6.64 -3.47
CA ALA A 149 11.19 -6.29 -4.87
C ALA A 149 9.72 -6.52 -5.27
N ILE A 150 9.09 -7.59 -4.79
CA ILE A 150 7.69 -7.89 -5.04
C ILE A 150 6.78 -6.93 -4.26
N GLU A 151 7.13 -6.57 -3.03
CA GLU A 151 6.39 -5.52 -2.29
C GLU A 151 6.47 -4.17 -2.99
N LEU A 152 7.66 -3.77 -3.46
CA LEU A 152 7.85 -2.52 -4.21
C LEU A 152 7.03 -2.50 -5.51
N LEU A 153 6.98 -3.63 -6.22
CA LEU A 153 6.12 -3.77 -7.41
C LEU A 153 4.64 -3.59 -7.04
N GLY A 154 4.17 -4.24 -5.98
CA GLY A 154 2.79 -4.13 -5.53
C GLY A 154 2.42 -2.71 -5.10
N TYR A 155 3.29 -2.01 -4.38
CA TYR A 155 3.11 -0.61 -4.02
C TYR A 155 3.15 0.33 -5.22
N SER A 156 3.98 0.05 -6.23
CA SER A 156 3.99 0.80 -7.49
C SER A 156 2.66 0.68 -8.24
N LEU A 157 2.05 -0.52 -8.26
CA LEU A 157 0.71 -0.73 -8.82
C LEU A 157 -0.36 0.06 -8.06
N ILE A 158 -0.28 0.09 -6.72
CA ILE A 158 -1.18 0.90 -5.88
C ILE A 158 -1.02 2.40 -6.17
N LEU A 159 0.20 2.87 -6.42
CA LEU A 159 0.44 4.27 -6.81
C LEU A 159 -0.19 4.59 -8.16
N PHE A 160 0.04 3.76 -9.18
CA PHE A 160 -0.58 3.97 -10.49
C PHE A 160 -2.10 3.91 -10.41
N ALA A 161 -2.66 3.00 -9.61
CA ALA A 161 -4.09 2.95 -9.34
C ALA A 161 -4.61 4.25 -8.72
N THR A 162 -3.87 4.83 -7.77
CA THR A 162 -4.24 6.06 -7.07
C THR A 162 -4.12 7.30 -7.97
N ILE A 163 -3.08 7.36 -8.81
CA ILE A 163 -2.92 8.40 -9.83
C ILE A 163 -4.07 8.33 -10.84
N GLU A 164 -4.45 7.14 -11.27
CA GLU A 164 -5.58 7.01 -12.20
C GLU A 164 -6.91 7.38 -11.53
N LEU A 165 -7.09 7.03 -10.25
CA LEU A 165 -8.24 7.49 -9.48
C LEU A 165 -8.28 9.03 -9.41
N LEU A 166 -7.13 9.70 -9.27
CA LEU A 166 -7.06 11.15 -9.30
C LEU A 166 -7.52 11.73 -10.63
N PHE A 167 -7.06 11.17 -11.77
CA PHE A 167 -7.48 11.63 -13.08
C PHE A 167 -8.98 11.44 -13.30
N LEU A 168 -9.51 10.28 -12.94
CA LEU A 168 -10.94 9.99 -12.98
C LEU A 168 -11.73 10.96 -12.08
N ALA A 169 -11.29 11.16 -10.84
CA ALA A 169 -11.93 12.06 -9.90
C ALA A 169 -11.94 13.51 -10.41
N ARG A 170 -10.84 13.98 -11.02
CA ARG A 170 -10.77 15.31 -11.65
C ARG A 170 -11.75 15.45 -12.81
N ARG A 171 -11.87 14.41 -13.65
CA ARG A 171 -12.83 14.39 -14.76
C ARG A 171 -14.27 14.49 -14.25
N ILE A 172 -14.63 13.69 -13.24
CA ILE A 172 -15.96 13.71 -12.62
C ILE A 172 -16.23 15.07 -11.97
N HIS A 173 -15.25 15.62 -11.24
CA HIS A 173 -15.38 16.91 -10.57
C HIS A 173 -15.65 18.05 -11.56
N ARG A 174 -14.92 18.09 -12.69
CA ARG A 174 -15.15 19.09 -13.75
C ARG A 174 -16.53 18.94 -14.40
N ALA A 175 -16.97 17.71 -14.68
CA ALA A 175 -18.29 17.45 -15.26
C ALA A 175 -19.45 17.90 -14.35
N ARG A 176 -19.24 17.93 -13.03
CA ARG A 176 -20.23 18.48 -12.06
C ARG A 176 -20.26 20.01 -12.02
N GLN A 177 -19.26 20.68 -12.57
CA GLN A 177 -19.15 22.15 -12.58
C GLN A 177 -19.61 22.77 -13.90
N THR A 178 -19.71 21.99 -14.97
CA THR A 178 -20.34 22.43 -16.22
C THR A 178 -21.85 22.43 -16.06
N PRO A 179 -22.53 23.60 -16.23
CA PRO A 179 -23.98 23.74 -16.05
C PRO A 179 -24.81 22.98 -17.08
#